data_AF-A0A118HPU8-F1
#
_entry.id   AF-A0A118HPU8-F1
#
_cell.length_a   1.000
_cell.length_b   1.000
_cell.length_c   1.000
_cell.angle_alpha   90.00
_cell.angle_beta   90.00
_cell.angle_gamma   90.00
#
_symmetry.space_group_name_H-M   'P 1'
#
loop_
_entity.id
_entity.type
_entity.pdbx_description
1 polymer ?
#
loop_
_entity_poly.entity_id
_entity_poly.type
_entity_poly.pdbx_seq_one_letter_code
_entity_poly.pdbx_strand_id
1 'polypeptide(L)'
;MSFGNAATGLTRTLTNVSAGVAPTDAVNVQQLNDSLGSVRNQIEHDRRDANGGTASAVAIASLPQAPSPGTSVVAISGGSYAGQSAMAVGLSTYAGRWIFKASGSTNTRGTVAAGVGAGYAG
;
A
#
# COMPACT_ATOMS: atom_id res chain seq x y z
N MET A 1 40.77 -6.18 27.84
CA MET A 1 39.79 -7.27 28.06
C MET A 1 39.13 -7.57 26.71
N SER A 2 39.11 -8.82 26.24
CA SER A 2 38.44 -9.19 24.98
C SER A 2 37.24 -10.11 25.25
N PHE A 3 36.11 -9.84 24.58
CA PHE A 3 34.88 -10.64 24.66
C PHE A 3 34.79 -11.71 23.56
N GLY A 4 35.77 -11.80 22.67
CA GLY A 4 35.83 -12.81 21.61
C GLY A 4 37.13 -12.76 20.80
N ASN A 5 37.28 -13.67 19.84
CA ASN A 5 38.38 -13.65 18.87
C ASN A 5 37.84 -14.07 17.48
N ALA A 6 37.85 -13.13 16.53
CA ALA A 6 37.33 -13.35 15.18
C ALA A 6 38.19 -14.33 14.35
N ALA A 7 39.51 -14.37 14.58
CA ALA A 7 40.42 -15.25 13.85
C ALA A 7 40.24 -16.74 14.23
N THR A 8 39.73 -17.01 15.43
CA THR A 8 39.49 -18.37 15.93
C THR A 8 38.00 -18.72 16.06
N GLY A 9 37.10 -17.79 15.74
CA GLY A 9 35.64 -17.96 15.89
C GLY A 9 35.15 -18.03 17.34
N LEU A 10 35.99 -17.73 18.33
CA LEU A 10 35.63 -17.80 19.74
C LEU A 10 34.70 -16.64 20.12
N THR A 11 33.48 -16.93 20.57
CA THR A 11 32.51 -15.95 21.06
C THR A 11 32.15 -16.18 22.53
N ARG A 12 31.67 -15.15 23.23
CA ARG A 12 31.15 -15.24 24.60
C ARG A 12 29.74 -14.68 24.65
N THR A 13 28.86 -15.35 25.40
CA THR A 13 27.51 -14.84 25.67
C THR A 13 27.55 -13.93 26.90
N LEU A 14 27.02 -12.72 26.75
CA LEU A 14 26.81 -11.79 27.87
C LEU A 14 25.35 -11.90 28.32
N THR A 15 25.13 -12.22 29.60
CA THR A 15 23.79 -12.40 30.18
C THR A 15 23.49 -11.30 31.21
N ASN A 16 22.21 -11.15 31.59
CA ASN A 16 21.72 -10.12 32.51
C ASN A 16 21.99 -8.66 32.04
N VAL A 17 22.01 -8.46 30.72
CA VAL A 17 22.11 -7.13 30.12
C VAL A 17 20.73 -6.46 30.18
N SER A 18 20.62 -5.44 31.03
CA SER A 18 19.42 -4.59 31.10
C SER A 18 19.23 -3.83 29.78
N ALA A 19 18.01 -3.36 29.52
CA ALA A 19 17.74 -2.55 28.33
C ALA A 19 18.63 -1.29 28.32
N GLY A 20 19.32 -1.03 27.22
CA GLY A 20 20.11 0.19 27.03
C GLY A 20 19.21 1.42 26.98
N VAL A 21 19.69 2.53 27.56
CA VAL A 21 18.94 3.80 27.67
C VAL A 21 19.64 4.92 26.90
N ALA A 22 20.97 4.99 26.94
CA ALA A 22 21.78 5.96 26.20
C ALA A 22 22.22 5.40 24.83
N PRO A 23 22.53 6.26 23.83
CA PRO A 23 22.95 5.82 22.50
C PRO A 23 24.22 4.95 22.44
N THR A 24 25.04 4.98 23.49
CA THR A 24 26.28 4.20 23.61
C THR A 24 26.11 2.91 24.42
N ASP A 25 24.91 2.64 24.93
CA ASP A 25 24.64 1.42 25.70
C ASP A 25 24.53 0.20 24.79
N ALA A 26 24.84 -0.98 25.32
CA ALA A 26 24.56 -2.22 24.63
C ALA A 26 23.05 -2.46 24.54
N VAL A 27 22.58 -2.89 23.36
CA VAL A 27 21.19 -3.33 23.15
C VAL A 27 21.06 -4.80 23.51
N ASN A 28 20.04 -5.15 24.30
CA ASN A 28 19.78 -6.56 24.59
C ASN A 28 18.90 -7.22 23.51
N VAL A 29 18.83 -8.55 23.51
CA VAL A 29 18.09 -9.31 22.48
C VAL A 29 16.60 -8.99 22.47
N GLN A 30 16.01 -8.65 23.63
CA GLN A 30 14.60 -8.27 23.71
C GLN A 30 14.34 -6.95 22.96
N GLN A 31 15.11 -5.89 23.23
CA GLN A 31 14.98 -4.61 22.52
C GLN A 31 15.13 -4.77 21.00
N LEU A 32 16.06 -5.61 20.56
CA LEU A 32 16.22 -5.95 19.14
C LEU A 32 14.98 -6.66 18.59
N ASN A 33 14.48 -7.69 19.28
CA ASN A 33 13.31 -8.44 18.84
C ASN A 33 12.05 -7.58 18.78
N ASP A 34 11.83 -6.70 19.76
CA ASP A 34 10.71 -5.77 19.80
C ASP A 34 10.78 -4.78 18.62
N SER A 35 11.97 -4.22 18.37
CA SER A 35 12.20 -3.32 17.22
C SER A 35 11.95 -4.03 15.89
N LEU A 36 12.48 -5.25 15.72
CA LEU A 36 12.26 -6.06 14.52
C LEU A 36 10.78 -6.47 14.38
N GLY A 37 10.08 -6.74 15.48
CA GLY A 37 8.65 -7.00 15.50
C GLY A 37 7.85 -5.80 14.99
N SER A 38 8.16 -4.60 15.51
CA SER A 38 7.54 -3.34 15.07
C SER A 38 7.76 -3.09 13.57
N VAL A 39 8.99 -3.29 13.08
CA VAL A 39 9.31 -3.13 11.65
C VAL A 39 8.54 -4.13 10.78
N ARG A 40 8.46 -5.41 11.18
CA ARG A 40 7.68 -6.41 10.44
C ARG A 40 6.19 -6.06 10.39
N ASN A 41 5.63 -5.58 11.51
CA ASN A 41 4.24 -5.16 11.58
C ASN A 41 3.98 -3.96 10.65
N GLN A 42 4.90 -2.99 10.61
CA GLN A 42 4.81 -1.86 9.70
C GLN A 42 4.90 -2.30 8.23
N ILE A 43 5.83 -3.18 7.88
CA ILE A 43 5.95 -3.72 6.52
C ILE A 43 4.64 -4.42 6.08
N GLU A 44 4.04 -5.24 6.95
CA GLU A 44 2.78 -5.92 6.63
C GLU A 44 1.59 -4.95 6.58
N HIS A 45 1.65 -3.84 7.31
CA HIS A 45 0.68 -2.76 7.18
C HIS A 45 0.80 -2.09 5.81
N ASP A 46 1.99 -1.59 5.47
CA ASP A 46 2.26 -0.86 4.23
C ASP A 46 1.96 -1.74 3.00
N ARG A 47 2.30 -3.04 3.07
CA ARG A 47 1.98 -4.01 2.02
C ARG A 47 0.47 -4.12 1.79
N ARG A 48 -0.32 -4.18 2.86
CA ARG A 48 -1.79 -4.26 2.75
C ARG A 48 -2.38 -2.95 2.23
N ASP A 49 -1.85 -1.80 2.63
CA ASP A 49 -2.27 -0.49 2.13
C ASP A 49 -1.97 -0.33 0.63
N ALA A 50 -0.78 -0.75 0.19
CA ALA A 50 -0.41 -0.79 -1.23
C ALA A 50 -1.34 -1.71 -2.03
N ASN A 51 -1.61 -2.92 -1.53
CA ASN A 51 -2.54 -3.85 -2.17
C ASN A 51 -3.97 -3.27 -2.27
N GLY A 52 -4.42 -2.52 -1.26
CA GLY A 52 -5.70 -1.79 -1.28
C GLY A 52 -5.73 -0.71 -2.37
N GLY A 53 -4.62 0.02 -2.53
CA GLY A 53 -4.42 0.95 -3.64
C GLY A 53 -4.55 0.27 -5.01
N THR A 54 -3.89 -0.89 -5.20
CA THR A 54 -4.01 -1.67 -6.44
C THR A 54 -5.45 -2.17 -6.67
N ALA A 55 -6.13 -2.67 -5.63
CA ALA A 55 -7.53 -3.08 -5.75
C ALA A 55 -8.43 -1.90 -6.19
N SER A 56 -8.14 -0.69 -5.70
CA SER A 56 -8.85 0.53 -6.10
C SER A 56 -8.61 0.87 -7.57
N ALA A 57 -7.37 0.74 -8.05
CA ALA A 57 -7.04 0.92 -9.46
C ALA A 57 -7.75 -0.11 -10.35
N VAL A 58 -7.80 -1.38 -9.93
CA VAL A 58 -8.58 -2.43 -10.61
C VAL A 58 -10.06 -2.05 -10.67
N ALA A 59 -10.65 -1.62 -9.55
CA ALA A 59 -12.05 -1.18 -9.52
C ALA A 59 -12.31 -0.02 -10.51
N ILE A 60 -11.48 1.03 -10.46
CA ILE A 60 -11.59 2.18 -11.37
C ILE A 60 -11.46 1.77 -12.84
N ALA A 61 -10.51 0.89 -13.16
CA ALA A 61 -10.30 0.40 -14.52
C ALA A 61 -11.50 -0.42 -15.04
N SER A 62 -12.24 -1.08 -14.15
CA SER A 62 -13.45 -1.82 -14.50
C SER A 62 -14.71 -0.96 -14.66
N LEU A 63 -14.65 0.37 -14.44
CA LEU A 63 -15.80 1.25 -14.63
C LEU A 63 -16.16 1.36 -16.13
N PRO A 64 -17.40 1.00 -16.54
CA PRO A 64 -17.89 1.21 -17.90
C PRO A 64 -17.75 2.66 -18.37
N GLN A 65 -17.60 2.83 -19.68
CA GLN A 65 -17.46 4.14 -20.35
C GLN A 65 -18.67 4.40 -21.27
N ALA A 66 -19.06 5.66 -21.41
CA ALA A 66 -20.06 6.12 -22.37
C ALA A 66 -19.76 5.61 -23.80
N PRO A 67 -20.68 4.85 -24.43
CA PRO A 67 -20.38 4.10 -25.65
C PRO A 67 -20.47 4.92 -26.95
N SER A 68 -21.18 6.07 -26.94
CA SER A 68 -21.45 6.84 -28.15
C SER A 68 -21.57 8.35 -27.89
N PRO A 69 -21.32 9.20 -28.91
CA PRO A 69 -21.47 10.66 -28.80
C PRO A 69 -22.85 11.09 -28.29
N GLY A 70 -22.86 12.11 -27.42
CA GLY A 70 -24.05 12.65 -26.78
C GLY A 70 -24.49 11.90 -25.51
N THR A 71 -23.79 10.84 -25.11
CA THR A 71 -24.15 10.05 -23.92
C THR A 71 -23.28 10.37 -22.71
N SER A 72 -23.90 10.27 -21.53
CA SER A 72 -23.23 10.31 -20.24
C SER A 72 -23.61 9.08 -19.42
N VAL A 73 -22.65 8.54 -18.68
CA VAL A 73 -22.82 7.35 -17.83
C VAL A 73 -22.29 7.65 -16.45
N VAL A 74 -23.08 7.32 -15.43
CA VAL A 74 -22.61 7.16 -14.04
C VAL A 74 -22.49 5.66 -13.78
N ALA A 75 -21.37 5.24 -13.24
CA ALA A 75 -21.04 3.84 -13.03
C ALA A 75 -20.54 3.58 -11.61
N ILE A 76 -20.74 2.33 -11.16
CA ILE A 76 -20.15 1.75 -9.96
C ILE A 76 -19.45 0.44 -10.36
N SER A 77 -18.35 0.11 -9.69
CA SER A 77 -17.60 -1.13 -9.92
C SER A 77 -16.92 -1.60 -8.64
N GLY A 78 -16.41 -2.83 -8.67
CA GLY A 78 -15.59 -3.41 -7.62
C GLY A 78 -14.27 -3.95 -8.15
N GLY A 79 -13.30 -4.13 -7.27
CA GLY A 79 -11.99 -4.69 -7.59
C GLY A 79 -11.42 -5.48 -6.42
N SER A 80 -10.59 -6.47 -6.70
CA SER A 80 -9.89 -7.25 -5.67
C SER A 80 -8.45 -7.50 -6.08
N TYR A 81 -7.52 -7.38 -5.15
CA TYR A 81 -6.11 -7.67 -5.36
C TYR A 81 -5.44 -8.11 -4.07
N ALA A 82 -4.71 -9.24 -4.10
CA ALA A 82 -3.88 -9.73 -2.99
C ALA A 82 -4.56 -9.69 -1.60
N GLY A 83 -5.83 -10.09 -1.53
CA GLY A 83 -6.62 -10.14 -0.29
C GLY A 83 -7.24 -8.80 0.15
N GLN A 84 -7.12 -7.74 -0.66
CA GLN A 84 -7.85 -6.48 -0.48
C GLN A 84 -8.96 -6.33 -1.50
N SER A 85 -10.01 -5.59 -1.13
CA SER A 85 -11.15 -5.30 -2.00
C SER A 85 -11.39 -3.79 -2.07
N ALA A 86 -11.94 -3.33 -3.17
CA ALA A 86 -12.24 -1.93 -3.41
C ALA A 86 -13.56 -1.76 -4.16
N MET A 87 -14.14 -0.58 -3.99
CA MET A 87 -15.31 -0.12 -4.72
C MET A 87 -15.01 1.24 -5.34
N ALA A 88 -15.42 1.43 -6.59
CA ALA A 88 -15.24 2.67 -7.31
C ALA A 88 -16.55 3.19 -7.88
N VAL A 89 -16.64 4.50 -8.01
CA VAL A 89 -17.69 5.21 -8.73
C VAL A 89 -17.04 6.09 -9.78
N GLY A 90 -17.75 6.34 -10.87
CA GLY A 90 -17.26 7.27 -11.88
C GLY A 90 -18.34 7.78 -12.79
N LEU A 91 -17.96 8.82 -13.51
CA LEU A 91 -18.75 9.45 -14.54
C LEU A 91 -17.94 9.49 -15.83
N SER A 92 -18.61 9.28 -16.95
CA SER A 92 -18.01 9.44 -18.27
C SER A 92 -19.00 10.10 -19.22
N THR A 93 -18.51 10.98 -20.08
CA THR A 93 -19.31 11.72 -21.06
C THR A 93 -18.61 11.71 -22.40
N TYR A 94 -19.33 11.35 -23.45
CA TYR A 94 -18.87 11.42 -24.83
C TYR A 94 -19.46 12.67 -25.48
N ALA A 95 -18.76 13.80 -25.37
CA ALA A 95 -19.15 15.09 -25.91
C ALA A 95 -18.68 15.28 -27.36
N GLY A 96 -19.52 14.86 -28.31
CA GLY A 96 -19.22 14.97 -29.74
C GLY A 96 -18.09 14.03 -30.14
N ARG A 97 -16.86 14.54 -30.24
CA ARG A 97 -15.64 13.75 -30.52
C ARG A 97 -14.72 13.64 -29.32
N TRP A 98 -15.06 14.27 -28.21
CA TRP A 98 -14.29 14.19 -26.98
C TRP A 98 -14.95 13.24 -25.99
N ILE A 99 -14.15 12.44 -25.30
CA ILE A 99 -14.57 11.56 -24.23
C ILE A 99 -13.89 12.04 -22.95
N PHE A 100 -14.66 12.30 -21.91
CA PHE A 100 -14.17 12.67 -20.59
C PHE A 100 -14.56 11.59 -19.58
N LYS A 101 -13.67 11.32 -18.62
CA LYS A 101 -13.91 10.40 -17.49
C LYS A 101 -13.43 11.02 -16.20
N ALA A 102 -14.20 10.87 -15.14
CA ALA A 102 -13.77 11.10 -13.77
C ALA A 102 -14.17 9.91 -12.90
N SER A 103 -13.35 9.57 -11.93
CA SER A 103 -13.55 8.39 -11.08
C SER A 103 -12.99 8.61 -9.68
N GLY A 104 -13.59 7.93 -8.71
CA GLY A 104 -13.14 7.86 -7.33
C GLY A 104 -13.35 6.45 -6.78
N SER A 105 -12.54 6.05 -5.80
CA SER A 105 -12.58 4.72 -5.20
C SER A 105 -12.20 4.75 -3.74
N THR A 106 -12.70 3.78 -2.98
CA THR A 106 -12.22 3.44 -1.65
C THR A 106 -12.05 1.93 -1.52
N ASN A 107 -11.30 1.47 -0.52
CA ASN A 107 -10.97 0.07 -0.32
C ASN A 107 -11.04 -0.35 1.15
N THR A 108 -10.85 -1.65 1.40
CA THR A 108 -10.89 -2.26 2.73
C THR A 108 -9.82 -1.76 3.70
N ARG A 109 -8.83 -0.98 3.23
CA ARG A 109 -7.83 -0.29 4.07
C ARG A 109 -8.26 1.13 4.45
N GLY A 110 -9.37 1.62 3.89
CA GLY A 110 -9.87 2.97 4.14
C GLY A 110 -9.16 4.07 3.34
N THR A 111 -8.23 3.72 2.44
CA THR A 111 -7.59 4.72 1.57
C THR A 111 -8.50 5.08 0.39
N VAL A 112 -8.29 6.27 -0.18
CA VAL A 112 -9.07 6.80 -1.30
C VAL A 112 -8.19 7.02 -2.52
N ALA A 113 -8.76 6.82 -3.70
CA ALA A 113 -8.11 7.12 -4.98
C ALA A 113 -9.07 7.89 -5.88
N ALA A 114 -8.56 8.77 -6.72
CA ALA A 114 -9.35 9.50 -7.70
C ALA A 114 -8.53 9.74 -8.97
N GLY A 115 -9.21 9.90 -10.10
CA GLY A 115 -8.56 10.15 -11.39
C GLY A 115 -9.52 10.74 -12.41
N VAL A 116 -8.96 11.50 -13.35
CA VAL A 116 -9.66 12.09 -14.49
C VAL A 116 -8.90 11.80 -15.78
N GLY A 117 -9.60 11.77 -16.91
CA GLY A 117 -8.99 11.55 -18.22
C GLY A 117 -9.84 12.12 -19.35
N ALA A 118 -9.20 12.41 -20.47
CA ALA A 118 -9.85 12.85 -21.70
C ALA A 118 -9.25 12.14 -22.91
N GLY A 119 -10.06 11.88 -23.93
CA GLY A 119 -9.64 11.28 -25.19
C GLY A 119 -10.43 11.85 -26.36
N TYR A 120 -9.87 11.76 -27.57
CA TYR A 120 -10.52 12.22 -28.79
C TYR A 120 -10.79 11.04 -29.72
N ALA A 121 -12.02 10.94 -30.20
CA ALA A 121 -12.43 9.97 -31.20
C ALA A 121 -12.28 10.56 -32.60
N GLY A 122 -11.35 9.97 -33.34
CA GLY A 122 -11.04 10.27 -34.73
C GLY A 122 -12.14 9.81 -35.67
#